data_AF-A0AAD7ENR5-F1
#
_entry.id   AF-A0AAD7ENR5-F1
#
_cell.length_a   1.000
_cell.length_b   1.000
_cell.length_c   1.000
_cell.angle_alpha   90.00
_cell.angle_beta   90.00
_cell.angle_gamma   90.00
#
_symmetry.space_group_name_H-M   'P 1'
#
loop_
_entity.id
_entity.type
_entity.pdbx_description
1 polymer ?
#
loop_
_entity_poly.entity_id
_entity_poly.type
_entity_poly.pdbx_seq_one_letter_code
_entity_poly.pdbx_strand_id
1 'polypeptide(L)'
;MAPLETWEVVEEVQKGAHLVGVVSTFWPAEGYSQPSPTLYLSCTLLLAHCQRQATHLIFARSSASHLSHLHQQGSFSPNPVKQAWREAITYKLPSVADETNHLAADRTIVWKGGNSDHTPDVKKLYRLGSKWKRESSRILLGYDKLQRMEPAKLVNIVCNILKSNLHEVGGEAQWAKFSNQEKNTRTKSLMDTLAFCLGKEVFETLPEKCKQEIELFFWAGCSMHKELNCCKAFDNRMKKFYNDHPELDQPVLLANKDNNTTIQLAEDTGESTAVDDKKGLHNVYENYFWPTISTSVCFPDISNTRYQSHRQGGARIITYLEEHREFMVFVKDNKQKQMLNHLEENIVKGLHCPQTISQIITLVLFCMAVMHPYTLHVRAPGTENLNMLDLGPYHASVKAHMKKLIADPGPLFSSSPNSYKITMLDGRPWSDTKAWDACIK
;
A
#
# COMPACT_ATOMS: atom_id res chain seq x y z
N MET A 1 2.05 -19.48 -53.82
CA MET A 1 3.45 -19.83 -53.49
C MET A 1 4.36 -19.11 -54.47
N ALA A 2 5.03 -18.07 -54.00
CA ALA A 2 6.16 -17.42 -54.64
C ALA A 2 6.97 -16.74 -53.51
N PRO A 3 8.30 -16.95 -53.41
CA PRO A 3 9.15 -16.20 -52.48
C PRO A 3 10.08 -15.23 -53.22
N LEU A 4 10.09 -13.98 -52.79
CA LEU A 4 11.02 -12.88 -53.13
C LEU A 4 10.76 -11.85 -51.98
N GLU A 5 11.70 -11.30 -51.20
CA GLU A 5 13.10 -10.95 -51.36
C GLU A 5 13.77 -10.84 -49.97
N THR A 6 15.03 -11.26 -49.83
CA THR A 6 15.91 -10.95 -48.69
C THR A 6 16.94 -9.93 -49.14
N TRP A 7 16.73 -8.64 -48.84
CA TRP A 7 17.70 -7.57 -49.15
C TRP A 7 18.17 -6.76 -47.93
N GLU A 8 17.66 -7.00 -46.72
CA GLU A 8 18.00 -6.19 -45.53
C GLU A 8 19.14 -6.73 -44.64
N VAL A 9 19.73 -7.90 -44.94
CA VAL A 9 20.77 -8.50 -44.07
C VAL A 9 22.19 -8.03 -44.40
N VAL A 10 22.42 -7.42 -45.57
CA VAL A 10 23.79 -7.12 -46.03
C VAL A 10 24.34 -5.80 -45.47
N GLU A 11 23.49 -4.81 -45.18
CA GLU A 11 23.93 -3.50 -44.64
C GLU A 11 24.21 -3.53 -43.11
N GLU A 12 23.50 -4.36 -42.34
CA GLU A 12 23.73 -4.47 -40.89
C GLU A 12 25.00 -5.28 -40.55
N VAL A 13 25.36 -6.27 -41.38
CA VAL A 13 26.63 -7.00 -41.25
C VAL A 13 27.82 -6.08 -41.56
N GLN A 14 27.66 -5.09 -42.45
CA GLN A 14 28.70 -4.09 -42.72
C GLN A 14 28.93 -3.12 -41.57
N LYS A 15 27.89 -2.73 -40.81
CA LYS A 15 28.04 -1.89 -39.60
C LYS A 15 28.67 -2.65 -38.43
N GLY A 16 28.36 -3.95 -38.28
CA GLY A 16 29.06 -4.84 -37.34
C GLY A 16 30.52 -5.11 -37.73
N ALA A 17 30.80 -5.28 -39.03
CA ALA A 17 32.15 -5.46 -39.56
C ALA A 17 33.03 -4.22 -39.40
N HIS A 18 32.46 -3.01 -39.43
CA HIS A 18 33.19 -1.78 -39.13
C HIS A 18 33.71 -1.74 -37.68
N LEU A 19 32.98 -2.29 -36.72
CA LEU A 19 33.41 -2.38 -35.31
C LEU A 19 34.41 -3.53 -35.07
N VAL A 20 34.25 -4.67 -35.75
CA VAL A 20 35.28 -5.72 -35.79
C VAL A 20 36.59 -5.19 -36.38
N GLY A 21 36.49 -4.33 -37.40
CA GLY A 21 37.62 -3.62 -38.01
C GLY A 21 38.24 -2.55 -37.12
N VAL A 22 37.46 -1.84 -36.29
CA VAL A 22 37.97 -0.84 -35.33
C VAL A 22 38.67 -1.53 -34.14
N VAL A 23 38.17 -2.67 -33.67
CA VAL A 23 38.83 -3.46 -32.61
C VAL A 23 40.09 -4.15 -33.13
N SER A 24 40.16 -4.52 -34.42
CA SER A 24 41.38 -5.08 -35.04
C SER A 24 42.42 -4.01 -35.40
N THR A 25 42.03 -2.75 -35.62
CA THR A 25 42.95 -1.65 -35.99
C THR A 25 43.54 -0.90 -34.79
N PHE A 26 42.93 -1.00 -33.60
CA PHE A 26 43.44 -0.35 -32.38
C PHE A 26 44.33 -1.24 -31.51
N TRP A 27 44.71 -2.45 -31.96
CA TRP A 27 45.68 -3.30 -31.26
C TRP A 27 47.02 -3.32 -32.02
N PRO A 28 48.06 -2.58 -31.58
CA PRO A 28 49.35 -2.61 -32.25
C PRO A 28 50.03 -3.96 -32.09
N ALA A 29 50.69 -4.40 -33.15
CA ALA A 29 51.37 -5.68 -33.30
C ALA A 29 52.69 -5.82 -32.49
N GLU A 30 52.88 -5.10 -31.39
CA GLU A 30 54.13 -5.16 -30.62
C GLU A 30 53.90 -5.32 -29.11
N GLY A 31 54.21 -6.51 -28.59
CA GLY A 31 54.64 -6.70 -27.19
C GLY A 31 53.67 -7.32 -26.18
N TYR A 32 52.36 -7.48 -26.48
CA TYR A 32 51.42 -8.14 -25.56
C TYR A 32 50.91 -9.48 -26.13
N SER A 33 50.95 -10.52 -25.30
CA SER A 33 50.34 -11.82 -25.59
C SER A 33 48.87 -11.63 -26.00
N GLN A 34 48.49 -12.29 -27.10
CA GLN A 34 47.13 -12.29 -27.64
C GLN A 34 46.12 -12.56 -26.50
N PRO A 35 45.08 -11.72 -26.31
CA PRO A 35 44.01 -12.08 -25.41
C PRO A 35 43.32 -13.35 -25.91
N SER A 36 42.90 -14.23 -25.00
CA SER A 36 42.23 -15.47 -25.41
C SER A 36 41.00 -15.16 -26.28
N PRO A 37 40.69 -16.00 -27.28
CA PRO A 37 39.51 -15.83 -28.14
C PRO A 37 38.21 -15.64 -27.34
N THR A 38 38.17 -16.20 -26.13
CA THR A 38 37.08 -16.07 -25.15
C THR A 38 36.89 -14.64 -24.65
N LEU A 39 37.97 -13.91 -24.34
CA LEU A 39 37.92 -12.51 -23.90
C LEU A 39 37.47 -11.60 -25.05
N TYR A 40 37.97 -11.86 -26.26
CA TYR A 40 37.62 -11.11 -27.47
C TYR A 40 36.12 -11.24 -27.81
N LEU A 41 35.59 -12.46 -27.80
CA LEU A 41 34.17 -12.73 -28.04
C LEU A 41 33.27 -12.13 -26.95
N SER A 42 33.71 -12.18 -25.68
CA SER A 42 32.97 -11.60 -24.55
C SER A 42 32.88 -10.07 -24.66
N CYS A 43 33.97 -9.38 -25.01
CA CYS A 43 33.97 -7.92 -25.22
C CYS A 43 33.06 -7.50 -26.37
N THR A 44 33.08 -8.24 -27.48
CA THR A 44 32.28 -7.93 -28.67
C THR A 44 30.77 -8.05 -28.42
N LEU A 45 30.34 -9.11 -27.72
CA LEU A 45 28.94 -9.29 -27.32
C LEU A 45 28.46 -8.21 -26.34
N LEU A 46 29.37 -7.69 -25.51
CA LEU A 46 29.09 -6.64 -24.52
C LEU A 46 28.85 -5.26 -25.15
N LEU A 47 29.68 -4.92 -26.14
CA LEU A 47 29.57 -3.66 -26.89
C LEU A 47 28.25 -3.60 -27.67
N ALA A 48 27.83 -4.73 -28.26
CA ALA A 48 26.54 -4.86 -28.93
C ALA A 48 25.34 -4.73 -27.96
N HIS A 49 25.48 -5.16 -26.70
CA HIS A 49 24.44 -4.99 -25.67
C HIS A 49 24.26 -3.53 -25.24
N CYS A 50 25.34 -2.75 -25.20
CA CYS A 50 25.31 -1.33 -24.78
C CYS A 50 24.57 -0.43 -25.79
N GLN A 51 24.62 -0.71 -27.09
CA GLN A 51 24.00 0.13 -28.13
C GLN A 51 22.48 0.00 -28.26
N ARG A 52 21.84 -1.04 -27.69
CA ARG A 52 20.40 -1.34 -27.89
C ARG A 52 19.41 -0.59 -26.98
N GLN A 53 19.84 0.26 -26.05
CA GLN A 53 18.94 0.84 -25.03
C GLN A 53 18.58 2.31 -25.33
N ALA A 54 17.42 2.57 -25.94
CA ALA A 54 16.83 3.92 -25.98
C ALA A 54 15.28 3.95 -26.13
N THR A 55 14.65 4.83 -25.33
CA THR A 55 13.39 5.63 -25.51
C THR A 55 11.96 5.07 -25.30
N HIS A 56 11.20 5.65 -24.34
CA HIS A 56 9.90 6.40 -24.43
C HIS A 56 8.87 6.16 -23.27
N LEU A 57 8.28 7.29 -22.80
CA LEU A 57 7.37 7.53 -21.66
C LEU A 57 5.99 6.82 -21.67
N ILE A 58 5.33 6.69 -20.50
CA ILE A 58 3.90 7.06 -20.19
C ILE A 58 3.50 6.75 -18.71
N PHE A 59 2.59 7.58 -18.17
CA PHE A 59 2.05 7.73 -16.80
C PHE A 59 1.36 6.50 -16.15
N ALA A 60 1.35 6.46 -14.80
CA ALA A 60 0.56 5.51 -14.01
C ALA A 60 -0.77 6.11 -13.51
N ARG A 61 -1.88 5.40 -13.73
CA ARG A 61 -3.24 5.71 -13.23
C ARG A 61 -3.53 4.99 -11.91
N SER A 62 -4.39 5.58 -11.08
CA SER A 62 -4.85 4.97 -9.83
C SER A 62 -6.06 4.06 -10.09
N SER A 63 -6.00 2.80 -9.65
CA SER A 63 -7.21 1.99 -9.47
C SER A 63 -7.05 1.03 -8.29
N ALA A 64 -7.99 1.10 -7.36
CA ALA A 64 -8.30 0.04 -6.41
C ALA A 64 -9.73 0.28 -5.90
N SER A 65 -10.71 -0.36 -6.53
CA SER A 65 -12.09 -0.41 -6.06
C SER A 65 -12.18 -1.39 -4.89
N HIS A 66 -12.41 -0.90 -3.68
CA HIS A 66 -12.67 -1.71 -2.49
C HIS A 66 -14.08 -1.42 -1.95
N LEU A 67 -15.09 -1.72 -2.77
CA LEU A 67 -16.45 -1.94 -2.27
C LEU A 67 -16.54 -3.37 -1.72
N SER A 68 -17.32 -3.54 -0.66
CA SER A 68 -17.34 -4.72 0.24
C SER A 68 -17.63 -6.07 -0.42
N HIS A 69 -18.02 -6.12 -1.69
CA HIS A 69 -18.49 -7.32 -2.39
C HIS A 69 -17.39 -8.10 -3.13
N LEU A 70 -16.15 -7.61 -3.22
CA LEU A 70 -15.12 -8.18 -4.13
C LEU A 70 -13.95 -8.93 -3.45
N HIS A 71 -13.94 -9.14 -2.13
CA HIS A 71 -12.84 -9.81 -1.42
C HIS A 71 -13.16 -11.26 -1.02
N GLN A 72 -13.33 -12.17 -1.99
CA GLN A 72 -13.60 -13.58 -1.69
C GLN A 72 -12.50 -14.59 -2.04
N GLN A 73 -11.35 -14.23 -2.62
CA GLN A 73 -10.33 -15.26 -2.93
C GLN A 73 -8.90 -14.78 -2.78
N GLY A 74 -8.05 -15.63 -2.18
CA GLY A 74 -6.59 -15.48 -2.23
C GLY A 74 -5.85 -16.39 -1.24
N SER A 75 -5.48 -17.58 -1.70
CA SER A 75 -4.40 -18.40 -1.13
C SER A 75 -3.04 -17.92 -1.69
N PHE A 76 -2.01 -17.75 -0.84
CA PHE A 76 -0.68 -17.29 -1.24
C PHE A 76 0.44 -18.29 -0.90
N SER A 77 1.33 -18.51 -1.86
CA SER A 77 2.52 -19.39 -1.85
C SER A 77 3.81 -18.57 -1.54
N PRO A 78 4.92 -19.17 -1.01
CA PRO A 78 5.86 -18.48 -0.14
C PRO A 78 7.11 -17.86 -0.81
N ASN A 79 7.05 -17.37 -2.06
CA ASN A 79 8.16 -16.57 -2.63
C ASN A 79 7.70 -15.27 -3.31
N PRO A 80 7.09 -14.33 -2.57
CA PRO A 80 6.09 -13.45 -3.18
C PRO A 80 6.65 -12.13 -3.67
N VAL A 81 7.74 -11.58 -3.13
CA VAL A 81 7.99 -10.13 -3.32
C VAL A 81 8.49 -9.81 -4.73
N LYS A 82 9.57 -10.44 -5.22
CA LYS A 82 10.10 -10.17 -6.58
C LYS A 82 9.15 -10.62 -7.70
N GLN A 83 8.40 -11.70 -7.47
CA GLN A 83 7.47 -12.25 -8.44
C GLN A 83 6.15 -11.44 -8.46
N ALA A 84 5.61 -11.08 -7.28
CA ALA A 84 4.48 -10.15 -7.19
C ALA A 84 4.84 -8.77 -7.73
N TRP A 85 6.10 -8.33 -7.68
CA TRP A 85 6.54 -7.11 -8.35
C TRP A 85 6.41 -7.20 -9.87
N ARG A 86 6.87 -8.30 -10.49
CA ARG A 86 6.72 -8.52 -11.93
C ARG A 86 5.24 -8.62 -12.30
N GLU A 87 4.44 -9.34 -11.52
CA GLU A 87 3.02 -9.55 -11.77
C GLU A 87 2.19 -8.27 -11.56
N ALA A 88 2.45 -7.48 -10.50
CA ALA A 88 1.73 -6.24 -10.20
C ALA A 88 2.03 -5.11 -11.18
N ILE A 89 3.25 -5.03 -11.72
CA ILE A 89 3.62 -4.09 -12.78
C ILE A 89 2.96 -4.49 -14.11
N THR A 90 2.78 -5.79 -14.35
CA THR A 90 2.18 -6.32 -15.59
C THR A 90 0.65 -6.23 -15.58
N TYR A 91 0.00 -6.32 -14.41
CA TYR A 91 -1.47 -6.42 -14.31
C TYR A 91 -2.22 -5.07 -14.32
N LYS A 92 -1.57 -3.94 -14.00
CA LYS A 92 -2.24 -2.62 -13.87
C LYS A 92 -1.95 -1.60 -14.96
N LEU A 93 -1.16 -1.94 -15.98
CA LEU A 93 -0.90 -1.08 -17.14
C LEU A 93 -1.27 -1.84 -18.42
N PRO A 94 -1.86 -1.18 -19.44
CA PRO A 94 -2.31 -1.86 -20.66
C PRO A 94 -1.18 -2.69 -21.27
N SER A 95 -1.49 -3.93 -21.62
CA SER A 95 -0.58 -4.85 -22.27
C SER A 95 -0.14 -4.29 -23.63
N VAL A 96 1.11 -3.86 -23.72
CA VAL A 96 1.85 -3.98 -24.97
C VAL A 96 2.74 -5.19 -24.78
N ALA A 97 2.31 -6.30 -25.37
CA ALA A 97 3.11 -7.49 -25.50
C ALA A 97 4.34 -7.14 -26.34
N ASP A 98 5.53 -7.15 -25.73
CA ASP A 98 6.77 -7.38 -26.48
C ASP A 98 7.90 -7.84 -25.55
N GLU A 99 8.63 -8.85 -26.02
CA GLU A 99 9.58 -9.70 -25.31
C GLU A 99 10.91 -9.05 -24.89
N THR A 100 10.92 -7.77 -24.53
CA THR A 100 12.16 -7.07 -24.17
C THR A 100 12.17 -6.57 -22.73
N ASN A 101 13.00 -7.21 -21.90
CA ASN A 101 13.36 -6.81 -20.53
C ASN A 101 14.00 -5.39 -20.41
N HIS A 102 14.02 -4.60 -21.48
CA HIS A 102 14.58 -3.25 -21.57
C HIS A 102 13.59 -2.16 -21.09
N LEU A 103 12.28 -2.45 -21.04
CA LEU A 103 11.24 -1.49 -20.63
C LEU A 103 11.17 -1.22 -19.12
N ALA A 104 11.77 -2.06 -18.27
CA ALA A 104 11.62 -1.96 -16.81
C ALA A 104 12.51 -0.89 -16.17
N ALA A 105 13.67 -0.57 -16.77
CA ALA A 105 14.65 0.32 -16.17
C ALA A 105 14.23 1.81 -16.32
N ASP A 106 13.83 2.25 -17.52
CA ASP A 106 13.34 3.63 -17.78
C ASP A 106 12.13 3.98 -16.89
N ARG A 107 11.26 2.99 -16.64
CA ARG A 107 10.08 3.13 -15.76
C ARG A 107 10.41 3.43 -14.29
N THR A 108 11.64 3.17 -13.83
CA THR A 108 12.04 3.43 -12.43
C THR A 108 12.27 4.91 -12.13
N ILE A 109 12.78 5.69 -13.10
CA ILE A 109 13.03 7.13 -12.94
C ILE A 109 11.70 7.89 -12.84
N VAL A 110 10.73 7.50 -13.66
CA VAL A 110 9.38 8.08 -13.69
C VAL A 110 8.49 7.62 -12.54
N TRP A 111 8.77 6.48 -11.92
CA TRP A 111 7.99 6.00 -10.78
C TRP A 111 8.22 6.87 -9.54
N LYS A 112 7.33 7.83 -9.28
CA LYS A 112 7.45 8.75 -8.13
C LYS A 112 6.83 8.22 -6.84
N GLY A 113 6.43 6.95 -6.81
CA GLY A 113 5.90 6.29 -5.63
C GLY A 113 4.47 5.76 -5.78
N GLY A 114 3.72 5.69 -4.68
CA GLY A 114 2.39 5.06 -4.72
C GLY A 114 1.55 5.21 -3.46
N ASN A 115 0.38 4.59 -3.51
CA ASN A 115 -0.66 4.67 -2.50
C ASN A 115 -1.17 3.25 -2.19
N SER A 116 -1.19 2.90 -0.91
CA SER A 116 -1.56 1.56 -0.41
C SER A 116 -1.90 1.62 1.07
N ASP A 117 -2.44 0.54 1.62
CA ASP A 117 -2.60 0.34 3.07
C ASP A 117 -1.29 0.44 3.86
N HIS A 118 -1.44 0.54 5.18
CA HIS A 118 -0.37 0.92 6.11
C HIS A 118 0.26 -0.29 6.83
N THR A 119 0.12 -1.49 6.25
CA THR A 119 0.62 -2.73 6.84
C THR A 119 2.16 -2.75 6.84
N PRO A 120 2.82 -3.44 7.79
CA PRO A 120 4.27 -3.46 7.90
C PRO A 120 5.00 -3.98 6.65
N ASP A 121 4.44 -4.98 5.99
CA ASP A 121 4.94 -5.55 4.73
C ASP A 121 4.85 -4.55 3.58
N VAL A 122 3.77 -3.78 3.50
CA VAL A 122 3.60 -2.74 2.49
C VAL A 122 4.52 -1.54 2.76
N LYS A 123 4.72 -1.15 4.02
CA LYS A 123 5.80 -0.18 4.35
C LYS A 123 7.17 -0.67 3.90
N LYS A 124 7.48 -1.94 4.14
CA LYS A 124 8.73 -2.56 3.70
C LYS A 124 8.83 -2.54 2.17
N LEU A 125 7.73 -2.82 1.47
CA LEU A 125 7.63 -2.76 0.00
C LEU A 125 8.06 -1.39 -0.53
N TYR A 126 7.48 -0.29 -0.02
CA TYR A 126 7.83 1.06 -0.47
C TYR A 126 9.24 1.49 -0.08
N ARG A 127 9.76 1.07 1.08
CA ARG A 127 11.17 1.29 1.45
C ARG A 127 12.13 0.60 0.48
N LEU A 128 11.86 -0.66 0.15
CA LEU A 128 12.64 -1.42 -0.83
C LEU A 128 12.50 -0.82 -2.22
N GLY A 129 11.30 -0.39 -2.60
CA GLY A 129 11.05 0.31 -3.86
C GLY A 129 11.84 1.61 -4.00
N SER A 130 11.89 2.43 -2.94
CA SER A 130 12.71 3.65 -2.90
C SER A 130 14.20 3.35 -3.08
N LYS A 131 14.72 2.34 -2.37
CA LYS A 131 16.11 1.89 -2.51
C LYS A 131 16.40 1.40 -3.93
N TRP A 132 15.54 0.54 -4.46
CA TRP A 132 15.66 -0.01 -5.81
C TRP A 132 15.62 1.08 -6.88
N LYS A 133 14.74 2.08 -6.74
CA LYS A 133 14.69 3.24 -7.61
C LYS A 133 16.01 4.00 -7.61
N ARG A 134 16.59 4.26 -6.43
CA ARG A 134 17.89 4.95 -6.33
C ARG A 134 18.97 4.17 -7.07
N GLU A 135 19.07 2.87 -6.83
CA GLU A 135 20.06 1.99 -7.47
C GLU A 135 19.87 1.96 -9.00
N SER A 136 18.64 1.72 -9.45
CA SER A 136 18.30 1.64 -10.88
C SER A 136 18.57 2.95 -11.61
N SER A 137 18.27 4.09 -10.98
CA SER A 137 18.54 5.40 -11.58
C SER A 137 20.03 5.64 -11.79
N ARG A 138 20.90 5.16 -10.88
CA ARG A 138 22.36 5.27 -11.06
C ARG A 138 22.83 4.32 -12.15
N ILE A 139 22.35 3.09 -12.17
CA ILE A 139 22.69 2.14 -13.25
C ILE A 139 22.35 2.75 -14.62
N LEU A 140 21.18 3.37 -14.76
CA LEU A 140 20.74 4.03 -16.00
C LEU A 140 21.65 5.20 -16.42
N LEU A 141 21.94 6.11 -15.49
CA LEU A 141 22.88 7.21 -15.75
C LEU A 141 24.27 6.69 -16.16
N GLY A 142 24.70 5.57 -15.58
CA GLY A 142 25.94 4.91 -15.94
C GLY A 142 25.95 4.34 -17.34
N TYR A 143 24.88 3.64 -17.73
CA TYR A 143 24.74 3.12 -19.08
C TYR A 143 24.67 4.24 -20.12
N ASP A 144 23.97 5.35 -19.84
CA ASP A 144 23.97 6.53 -20.71
C ASP A 144 25.40 7.12 -20.85
N LYS A 145 26.16 7.20 -19.75
CA LYS A 145 27.58 7.61 -19.81
C LYS A 145 28.45 6.63 -20.62
N LEU A 146 28.23 5.32 -20.48
CA LEU A 146 28.95 4.30 -21.24
C LEU A 146 28.66 4.38 -22.73
N GLN A 147 27.39 4.59 -23.12
CA GLN A 147 26.98 4.75 -24.51
C GLN A 147 27.63 5.96 -25.18
N ARG A 148 27.82 7.05 -24.42
CA ARG A 148 28.44 8.30 -24.91
C ARG A 148 29.96 8.30 -24.79
N MET A 149 30.56 7.25 -24.23
CA MET A 149 31.99 7.15 -24.02
C MET A 149 32.72 6.87 -25.34
N GLU A 150 33.91 7.42 -25.49
CA GLU A 150 34.79 7.11 -26.61
C GLU A 150 35.07 5.59 -26.68
N PRO A 151 34.98 4.95 -27.86
CA PRO A 151 35.12 3.50 -28.00
C PRO A 151 36.42 2.93 -27.41
N ALA A 152 37.57 3.59 -27.60
CA ALA A 152 38.85 3.10 -27.09
C ALA A 152 38.88 3.06 -25.55
N LYS A 153 38.32 4.08 -24.89
CA LYS A 153 38.19 4.12 -23.42
C LYS A 153 37.22 3.06 -22.91
N LEU A 154 36.09 2.90 -23.60
CA LEU A 154 35.08 1.90 -23.25
C LEU A 154 35.68 0.48 -23.30
N VAL A 155 36.39 0.15 -24.38
CA VAL A 155 37.07 -1.15 -24.54
C VAL A 155 38.06 -1.38 -23.40
N ASN A 156 38.88 -0.38 -23.05
CA ASN A 156 39.87 -0.52 -21.98
C ASN A 156 39.20 -0.83 -20.62
N ILE A 157 38.16 -0.07 -20.25
CA ILE A 157 37.42 -0.27 -18.99
C ILE A 157 36.79 -1.66 -18.94
N VAL A 158 36.09 -2.05 -20.01
CA VAL A 158 35.42 -3.35 -20.10
C VAL A 158 36.43 -4.50 -20.01
N CYS A 159 37.53 -4.42 -20.76
CA CYS A 159 38.59 -5.43 -20.72
C CYS A 159 39.19 -5.58 -19.32
N ASN A 160 39.41 -4.49 -18.60
CA ASN A 160 39.98 -4.56 -17.25
C ASN A 160 39.03 -5.24 -16.26
N ILE A 161 37.73 -4.95 -16.32
CA ILE A 161 36.74 -5.59 -15.44
C ILE A 161 36.58 -7.07 -15.75
N LEU A 162 36.57 -7.44 -17.03
CA LEU A 162 36.51 -8.85 -17.42
C LEU A 162 37.76 -9.61 -16.97
N LYS A 163 38.96 -9.01 -17.08
CA LYS A 163 40.21 -9.58 -16.55
C LYS A 163 40.15 -9.78 -15.04
N SER A 164 39.66 -8.79 -14.28
CA SER A 164 39.49 -8.93 -12.82
C SER A 164 38.52 -10.04 -12.46
N ASN A 165 37.38 -10.14 -13.14
CA ASN A 165 36.42 -11.23 -12.91
C ASN A 165 36.98 -12.61 -13.30
N LEU A 166 37.75 -12.70 -14.40
CA LEU A 166 38.45 -13.94 -14.77
C LEU A 166 39.42 -14.39 -13.67
N HIS A 167 40.13 -13.45 -13.06
CA HIS A 167 41.01 -13.73 -11.92
C HIS A 167 40.20 -14.22 -10.69
N GLU A 168 39.09 -13.56 -10.34
CA GLU A 168 38.24 -13.94 -9.21
C GLU A 168 37.64 -15.34 -9.32
N VAL A 169 37.29 -15.78 -10.54
CA VAL A 169 36.73 -17.13 -10.75
C VAL A 169 37.79 -18.24 -10.82
N GLY A 170 39.07 -17.92 -10.67
CA GLY A 170 40.17 -18.89 -10.75
C GLY A 170 40.70 -19.13 -12.17
N GLY A 171 40.59 -18.13 -13.04
CA GLY A 171 41.14 -18.14 -14.40
C GLY A 171 40.23 -18.75 -15.46
N GLU A 172 40.74 -18.77 -16.69
CA GLU A 172 39.98 -19.17 -17.89
C GLU A 172 39.47 -20.61 -17.83
N ALA A 173 40.24 -21.53 -17.23
CA ALA A 173 39.85 -22.93 -17.11
C ALA A 173 38.61 -23.14 -16.24
N GLN A 174 38.43 -22.32 -15.19
CA GLN A 174 37.23 -22.37 -14.35
C GLN A 174 36.08 -21.60 -15.01
N TRP A 175 36.38 -20.46 -15.65
CA TRP A 175 35.38 -19.72 -16.43
C TRP A 175 34.75 -20.58 -17.53
N ALA A 176 35.56 -21.39 -18.23
CA ALA A 176 35.11 -22.25 -19.32
C ALA A 176 34.03 -23.27 -18.86
N LYS A 177 34.11 -23.74 -17.61
CA LYS A 177 33.19 -24.72 -17.02
C LYS A 177 31.79 -24.17 -16.74
N PHE A 178 31.63 -22.85 -16.63
CA PHE A 178 30.31 -22.25 -16.48
C PHE A 178 29.48 -22.42 -17.75
N SER A 179 28.18 -22.64 -17.56
CA SER A 179 27.19 -22.58 -18.62
C SER A 179 27.11 -21.16 -19.23
N ASN A 180 26.59 -21.06 -20.45
CA ASN A 180 26.38 -19.76 -21.09
C ASN A 180 25.45 -18.85 -20.28
N GLN A 181 24.45 -19.42 -19.58
CA GLN A 181 23.54 -18.66 -18.73
C GLN A 181 24.27 -18.06 -17.52
N GLU A 182 25.16 -18.80 -16.88
CA GLU A 182 25.98 -18.31 -15.76
C GLU A 182 26.96 -17.24 -16.21
N LYS A 183 27.65 -17.46 -17.35
CA LYS A 183 28.54 -16.48 -17.97
C LYS A 183 27.80 -15.18 -18.27
N ASN A 184 26.61 -15.25 -18.87
CA ASN A 184 25.77 -14.08 -19.16
C ASN A 184 25.33 -13.37 -17.88
N THR A 185 24.92 -14.11 -16.86
CA THR A 185 24.46 -13.54 -15.59
C THR A 185 25.59 -12.80 -14.87
N ARG A 186 26.79 -13.41 -14.79
CA ARG A 186 27.97 -12.78 -14.20
C ARG A 186 28.40 -11.54 -14.97
N THR A 187 28.48 -11.65 -16.29
CA THR A 187 28.87 -10.57 -17.19
C THR A 187 27.91 -9.37 -17.06
N LYS A 188 26.60 -9.64 -17.03
CA LYS A 188 25.60 -8.60 -16.75
C LYS A 188 25.80 -7.95 -15.38
N SER A 189 26.04 -8.74 -14.34
CA SER A 189 26.26 -8.21 -12.99
C SER A 189 27.48 -7.29 -12.91
N LEU A 190 28.56 -7.60 -13.63
CA LEU A 190 29.74 -6.74 -13.72
C LEU A 190 29.41 -5.42 -14.41
N MET A 191 28.68 -5.49 -15.52
CA MET A 191 28.26 -4.29 -16.26
C MET A 191 27.32 -3.41 -15.45
N ASP A 192 26.35 -4.00 -14.75
CA ASP A 192 25.46 -3.25 -13.85
C ASP A 192 26.25 -2.60 -12.70
N THR A 193 27.30 -3.25 -12.20
CA THR A 193 28.18 -2.68 -11.15
C THR A 193 29.01 -1.52 -11.68
N LEU A 194 29.61 -1.66 -12.86
CA LEU A 194 30.33 -0.58 -13.53
C LEU A 194 29.41 0.61 -13.79
N ALA A 195 28.25 0.34 -14.39
CA ALA A 195 27.26 1.36 -14.69
C ALA A 195 26.81 2.07 -13.40
N PHE A 196 26.54 1.32 -12.32
CA PHE A 196 26.20 1.94 -11.03
C PHE A 196 27.29 2.90 -10.52
N CYS A 197 28.57 2.52 -10.59
CA CYS A 197 29.68 3.37 -10.17
C CYS A 197 29.79 4.64 -11.03
N LEU A 198 29.80 4.49 -12.36
CA LEU A 198 29.85 5.62 -13.28
C LEU A 198 28.64 6.54 -13.15
N GLY A 199 27.46 5.96 -12.95
CA GLY A 199 26.23 6.71 -12.79
C GLY A 199 26.13 7.43 -11.45
N LYS A 200 26.81 6.96 -10.40
CA LYS A 200 27.00 7.76 -9.17
C LYS A 200 27.79 9.03 -9.45
N GLU A 201 28.88 8.94 -10.19
CA GLU A 201 29.68 10.11 -10.57
C GLU A 201 28.84 11.09 -11.40
N VAL A 202 28.08 10.58 -12.38
CA VAL A 202 27.15 11.42 -13.17
C VAL A 202 26.11 12.06 -12.27
N PHE A 203 25.51 11.28 -11.36
CA PHE A 203 24.50 11.79 -10.46
C PHE A 203 25.04 12.93 -9.60
N GLU A 204 26.26 12.81 -9.05
CA GLU A 204 26.91 13.84 -8.23
C GLU A 204 27.12 15.16 -8.96
N THR A 205 27.34 15.13 -10.28
CA THR A 205 27.53 16.34 -11.10
C THR A 205 26.23 16.97 -11.59
N LEU A 206 25.08 16.31 -11.41
CA LEU A 206 23.79 16.86 -11.80
C LEU A 206 23.42 18.09 -10.95
N PRO A 207 22.70 19.07 -11.54
CA PRO A 207 22.06 20.12 -10.76
C PRO A 207 21.15 19.54 -9.69
N GLU A 208 21.08 20.22 -8.54
CA GLU A 208 20.31 19.76 -7.38
C GLU A 208 18.84 19.47 -7.70
N LYS A 209 18.22 20.31 -8.55
CA LYS A 209 16.84 20.10 -9.02
C LYS A 209 16.66 18.75 -9.74
N CYS A 210 17.63 18.35 -10.57
CA CYS A 210 17.60 17.07 -11.29
C CYS A 210 17.80 15.90 -10.33
N LYS A 211 18.71 16.04 -9.34
CA LYS A 211 18.90 15.04 -8.28
C LYS A 211 17.59 14.79 -7.53
N GLN A 212 16.94 15.88 -7.09
CA GLN A 212 15.66 15.82 -6.38
C GLN A 212 14.58 15.15 -7.23
N GLU A 213 14.47 15.49 -8.51
CA GLU A 213 13.48 14.89 -9.41
C GLU A 213 13.73 13.38 -9.58
N ILE A 214 14.98 12.97 -9.80
CA ILE A 214 15.35 11.56 -9.95
C ILE A 214 15.04 10.79 -8.68
N GLU A 215 15.36 11.32 -7.50
CA GLU A 215 15.16 10.62 -6.22
C GLU A 215 13.74 10.70 -5.67
N LEU A 216 12.90 11.57 -6.24
CA LEU A 216 11.55 11.83 -5.78
C LEU A 216 10.76 10.52 -5.65
N PHE A 217 10.36 10.20 -4.42
CA PHE A 217 9.64 8.98 -4.11
C PHE A 217 8.73 9.17 -2.91
N PHE A 218 7.42 9.08 -3.13
CA PHE A 218 6.41 9.29 -2.12
C PHE A 218 5.63 8.02 -1.82
N TRP A 219 5.34 7.81 -0.55
CA TRP A 219 4.29 6.89 -0.14
C TRP A 219 3.28 7.65 0.70
N ALA A 220 2.09 7.83 0.15
CA ALA A 220 1.08 8.67 0.78
C ALA A 220 0.15 7.91 1.73
N GLY A 221 0.19 6.58 1.68
CA GLY A 221 -0.62 5.70 2.51
C GLY A 221 -2.12 5.77 2.23
N CYS A 222 -2.84 4.80 2.80
CA CYS A 222 -4.27 4.64 2.58
C CYS A 222 -5.02 5.70 3.39
N SER A 223 -5.67 6.63 2.70
CA SER A 223 -6.51 7.65 3.31
C SER A 223 -7.56 7.09 4.27
N MET A 224 -7.97 5.82 4.14
CA MET A 224 -8.99 5.23 5.03
C MET A 224 -8.45 4.81 6.38
N HIS A 225 -7.15 4.49 6.51
CA HIS A 225 -6.58 4.22 7.83
C HIS A 225 -6.64 5.45 8.75
N LYS A 226 -6.81 6.65 8.18
CA LYS A 226 -7.02 7.87 8.98
C LYS A 226 -8.31 7.76 9.80
N GLU A 227 -9.37 7.16 9.25
CA GLU A 227 -10.63 6.94 9.97
C GLU A 227 -10.47 5.93 11.12
N LEU A 228 -9.83 4.78 10.89
CA LEU A 228 -9.54 3.82 11.97
C LEU A 228 -8.64 4.42 13.06
N ASN A 229 -7.65 5.24 12.66
CA ASN A 229 -6.80 5.94 13.61
C ASN A 229 -7.60 6.97 14.44
N CYS A 230 -8.67 7.55 13.90
CA CYS A 230 -9.58 8.40 14.67
C CYS A 230 -10.31 7.60 15.75
N CYS A 231 -10.80 6.39 15.48
CA CYS A 231 -11.41 5.52 16.49
C CYS A 231 -10.43 5.20 17.63
N LYS A 232 -9.16 4.90 17.29
CA LYS A 232 -8.11 4.66 18.29
C LYS A 232 -7.79 5.92 19.11
N ALA A 233 -7.72 7.08 18.46
CA ALA A 233 -7.49 8.35 19.14
C ALA A 233 -8.67 8.72 20.06
N PHE A 234 -9.90 8.44 19.62
CA PHE A 234 -11.12 8.60 20.41
C PHE A 234 -11.08 7.76 21.68
N ASP A 235 -10.84 6.45 21.58
CA ASP A 235 -10.73 5.55 22.74
C ASP A 235 -9.69 6.05 23.76
N ASN A 236 -8.48 6.38 23.30
CA ASN A 236 -7.42 6.90 24.17
C ASN A 236 -7.82 8.22 24.86
N ARG A 237 -8.51 9.12 24.14
CA ARG A 237 -8.94 10.41 24.69
C ARG A 237 -10.10 10.26 25.65
N MET A 238 -11.06 9.37 25.38
CA MET A 238 -12.16 9.09 26.30
C MET A 238 -11.65 8.47 27.60
N LYS A 239 -10.71 7.52 27.53
CA LYS A 239 -10.05 6.97 28.74
C LYS A 239 -9.40 8.06 29.58
N LYS A 240 -8.63 8.95 28.93
CA LYS A 240 -8.02 10.08 29.63
C LYS A 240 -9.07 11.02 30.23
N PHE A 241 -10.11 11.37 29.47
CA PHE A 241 -11.17 12.26 29.92
C PHE A 241 -11.82 11.73 31.21
N TYR A 242 -12.30 10.49 31.24
CA TYR A 242 -12.93 9.94 32.44
C TYR A 242 -11.96 9.78 33.63
N ASN A 243 -10.66 9.56 33.38
CA ASN A 243 -9.66 9.57 34.46
C ASN A 243 -9.44 10.96 35.05
N ASP A 244 -9.52 12.01 34.22
CA ASP A 244 -9.38 13.40 34.65
C ASP A 244 -10.67 13.94 35.30
N HIS A 245 -11.80 13.24 35.13
CA HIS A 245 -13.13 13.61 35.59
C HIS A 245 -13.77 12.53 36.49
N PRO A 246 -13.19 12.25 37.68
CA PRO A 246 -13.68 11.21 38.59
C PRO A 246 -15.06 11.50 39.19
N GLU A 247 -15.57 12.73 39.06
CA GLU A 247 -16.92 13.13 39.43
C GLU A 247 -18.00 12.56 38.52
N LEU A 248 -17.62 12.10 37.32
CA LEU A 248 -18.53 11.47 36.37
C LEU A 248 -18.48 9.95 36.54
N ASP A 249 -19.64 9.30 36.46
CA ASP A 249 -19.68 7.85 36.36
C ASP A 249 -18.86 7.39 35.14
N GLN A 250 -18.18 6.26 35.28
CA GLN A 250 -17.38 5.73 34.19
C GLN A 250 -18.25 4.93 33.21
N PRO A 251 -17.89 4.90 31.91
CA PRO A 251 -18.43 3.94 30.97
C PRO A 251 -18.24 2.52 31.50
N VAL A 252 -19.25 1.68 31.33
CA VAL A 252 -19.18 0.32 31.86
C VAL A 252 -18.06 -0.47 31.18
N LEU A 253 -17.25 -1.12 32.00
CA LEU A 253 -16.17 -1.97 31.52
C LEU A 253 -16.76 -3.29 31.01
N LEU A 254 -16.62 -3.53 29.71
CA LEU A 254 -17.09 -4.76 29.05
C LEU A 254 -15.98 -5.81 28.97
N ALA A 255 -15.38 -6.12 30.12
CA ALA A 255 -14.29 -7.09 30.20
C ALA A 255 -14.76 -8.48 29.72
N ASN A 256 -13.95 -9.21 28.96
CA ASN A 256 -14.25 -10.62 28.66
C ASN A 256 -14.19 -11.47 29.95
N LYS A 257 -14.65 -12.73 29.91
CA LYS A 257 -14.75 -13.57 31.11
C LYS A 257 -13.44 -13.63 31.90
N ASP A 258 -12.31 -13.93 31.23
CA ASP A 258 -11.00 -14.02 31.87
C ASP A 258 -10.53 -12.68 32.46
N ASN A 259 -10.75 -11.58 31.75
CA ASN A 259 -10.39 -10.25 32.22
C ASN A 259 -11.27 -9.81 33.38
N ASN A 260 -12.56 -10.15 33.36
CA ASN A 260 -13.50 -9.83 34.42
C ASN A 260 -13.16 -10.62 35.70
N THR A 261 -12.82 -11.91 35.55
CA THR A 261 -12.22 -12.68 36.63
C THR A 261 -10.93 -11.99 37.09
N THR A 262 -10.00 -11.62 36.20
CA THR A 262 -8.75 -10.94 36.58
C THR A 262 -8.97 -9.59 37.28
N ILE A 263 -10.00 -8.82 36.91
CA ILE A 263 -10.36 -7.54 37.58
C ILE A 263 -10.90 -7.81 38.98
N GLN A 264 -11.79 -8.80 39.11
CA GLN A 264 -12.27 -9.26 40.41
C GLN A 264 -11.13 -9.87 41.25
N LEU A 265 -10.15 -10.52 40.60
CA LEU A 265 -9.01 -11.14 41.26
C LEU A 265 -7.86 -10.17 41.55
N ALA A 266 -7.83 -9.01 40.90
CA ALA A 266 -6.98 -7.89 41.30
C ALA A 266 -7.46 -7.27 42.63
N GLU A 267 -8.67 -7.63 43.07
CA GLU A 267 -9.18 -7.43 44.42
C GLU A 267 -9.06 -8.69 45.32
N ASP A 268 -8.81 -9.89 44.78
CA ASP A 268 -8.25 -11.07 45.49
C ASP A 268 -7.91 -12.26 44.54
N THR A 269 -6.67 -12.74 44.59
CA THR A 269 -5.95 -13.67 43.66
C THR A 269 -6.65 -14.93 43.07
N GLY A 270 -6.44 -15.22 41.77
CA GLY A 270 -6.44 -16.60 41.19
C GLY A 270 -7.31 -17.02 39.96
N GLU A 271 -6.66 -17.15 38.78
CA GLU A 271 -6.81 -18.11 37.63
C GLU A 271 -8.00 -18.21 36.61
N SER A 272 -7.69 -18.68 35.38
CA SER A 272 -8.33 -18.44 34.06
C SER A 272 -8.71 -19.71 33.27
N THR A 273 -9.69 -19.64 32.32
CA THR A 273 -9.86 -20.62 31.21
C THR A 273 -10.52 -20.06 29.93
N ALA A 274 -9.99 -20.53 28.78
CA ALA A 274 -10.09 -20.09 27.39
C ALA A 274 -11.47 -19.91 26.69
N VAL A 275 -11.44 -19.13 25.59
CA VAL A 275 -12.53 -18.71 24.69
C VAL A 275 -12.78 -19.74 23.57
N ASP A 276 -14.06 -20.06 23.31
CA ASP A 276 -14.55 -20.97 22.24
C ASP A 276 -15.11 -20.15 21.05
N ASP A 277 -14.67 -20.48 19.84
CA ASP A 277 -14.89 -19.74 18.59
C ASP A 277 -16.26 -19.96 17.91
N LYS A 278 -17.18 -20.75 18.50
CA LYS A 278 -18.36 -21.28 17.78
C LYS A 278 -19.75 -20.80 18.18
N LYS A 279 -19.93 -19.67 18.89
CA LYS A 279 -21.28 -19.21 19.31
C LYS A 279 -21.51 -17.72 19.14
N GLY A 280 -22.05 -17.32 17.99
CA GLY A 280 -22.51 -15.94 17.73
C GLY A 280 -24.01 -15.87 17.49
N LEU A 281 -24.64 -14.74 17.81
CA LEU A 281 -26.07 -14.50 17.62
C LEU A 281 -26.45 -13.99 16.22
N HIS A 282 -25.53 -14.01 15.24
CA HIS A 282 -25.71 -13.37 13.93
C HIS A 282 -27.04 -13.73 13.23
N ASN A 283 -27.32 -15.02 13.01
CA ASN A 283 -28.57 -15.43 12.34
C ASN A 283 -29.82 -15.12 13.18
N VAL A 284 -29.71 -15.21 14.52
CA VAL A 284 -30.83 -14.90 15.42
C VAL A 284 -31.13 -13.40 15.41
N TYR A 285 -30.09 -12.57 15.40
CA TYR A 285 -30.16 -11.13 15.26
C TYR A 285 -30.80 -10.75 13.92
N GLU A 286 -30.34 -11.34 12.82
CA GLU A 286 -30.90 -11.08 11.50
C GLU A 286 -32.39 -11.42 11.44
N ASN A 287 -32.80 -12.58 11.94
CA ASN A 287 -34.21 -12.96 11.94
C ASN A 287 -35.07 -12.03 12.82
N TYR A 288 -34.56 -11.61 13.97
CA TYR A 288 -35.28 -10.72 14.89
C TYR A 288 -35.47 -9.31 14.31
N PHE A 289 -34.43 -8.74 13.71
CA PHE A 289 -34.46 -7.38 13.21
C PHE A 289 -35.02 -7.26 11.78
N TRP A 290 -35.23 -8.37 11.06
CA TRP A 290 -35.76 -8.37 9.69
C TRP A 290 -37.06 -7.55 9.52
N PRO A 291 -38.07 -7.65 10.42
CA PRO A 291 -39.30 -6.88 10.30
C PRO A 291 -39.09 -5.37 10.55
N THR A 292 -38.12 -5.02 11.38
CA THR A 292 -37.89 -3.65 11.86
C THR A 292 -36.90 -2.88 10.98
N ILE A 293 -35.89 -3.57 10.46
CA ILE A 293 -34.80 -3.00 9.68
C ILE A 293 -34.88 -3.55 8.26
N SER A 294 -35.61 -2.85 7.40
CA SER A 294 -35.80 -3.22 6.00
C SER A 294 -34.53 -3.12 5.13
N THR A 295 -33.45 -2.50 5.63
CA THR A 295 -32.19 -2.28 4.90
C THR A 295 -31.00 -2.93 5.61
N SER A 296 -30.43 -3.98 5.01
CA SER A 296 -29.25 -4.74 5.50
C SER A 296 -29.36 -5.19 6.96
N VAL A 297 -29.86 -6.40 7.16
CA VAL A 297 -30.21 -6.91 8.50
C VAL A 297 -29.00 -7.47 9.25
N CYS A 298 -27.91 -7.77 8.55
CA CYS A 298 -26.64 -8.14 9.16
C CYS A 298 -26.12 -6.99 10.04
N PHE A 299 -25.73 -7.29 11.28
CA PHE A 299 -25.02 -6.33 12.10
C PHE A 299 -23.67 -5.96 11.44
N PRO A 300 -23.25 -4.68 11.46
CA PRO A 300 -22.00 -4.26 10.84
C PRO A 300 -20.79 -5.05 11.35
N ASP A 301 -19.90 -5.43 10.42
CA ASP A 301 -18.73 -6.28 10.68
C ASP A 301 -17.60 -5.50 11.40
N ILE A 302 -17.82 -5.23 12.69
CA ILE A 302 -16.88 -4.51 13.56
C ILE A 302 -15.65 -5.36 13.87
N SER A 303 -15.80 -6.68 14.06
CA SER A 303 -14.71 -7.57 14.46
C SER A 303 -13.58 -7.64 13.43
N ASN A 304 -13.91 -7.58 12.13
CA ASN A 304 -12.92 -7.51 11.06
C ASN A 304 -12.34 -6.10 10.84
N THR A 305 -12.67 -5.13 11.70
CA THR A 305 -12.14 -3.76 11.65
C THR A 305 -12.28 -3.11 10.27
N ARG A 306 -13.39 -3.38 9.58
CA ARG A 306 -13.67 -2.78 8.27
C ARG A 306 -13.84 -1.27 8.43
N TYR A 307 -13.40 -0.49 7.45
CA TYR A 307 -13.60 0.96 7.46
C TYR A 307 -15.10 1.27 7.62
N GLN A 308 -15.43 2.28 8.42
CA GLN A 308 -16.80 2.70 8.70
C GLN A 308 -17.65 1.69 9.48
N SER A 309 -17.19 0.46 9.77
CA SER A 309 -18.03 -0.53 10.46
C SER A 309 -18.35 -0.12 11.89
N HIS A 310 -17.41 0.54 12.59
CA HIS A 310 -17.62 1.08 13.92
C HIS A 310 -18.70 2.17 13.93
N ARG A 311 -18.66 3.09 12.94
CA ARG A 311 -19.73 4.08 12.74
C ARG A 311 -21.05 3.39 12.48
N GLN A 312 -21.09 2.43 11.55
CA GLN A 312 -22.32 1.75 11.17
C GLN A 312 -22.94 0.98 12.33
N GLY A 313 -22.14 0.23 13.10
CA GLY A 313 -22.65 -0.53 14.23
C GLY A 313 -23.05 0.37 15.40
N GLY A 314 -22.31 1.46 15.65
CA GLY A 314 -22.73 2.49 16.59
C GLY A 314 -24.06 3.12 16.19
N ALA A 315 -24.20 3.54 14.92
CA ALA A 315 -25.44 4.11 14.39
C ALA A 315 -26.61 3.11 14.50
N ARG A 316 -26.35 1.82 14.23
CA ARG A 316 -27.32 0.74 14.39
C ARG A 316 -27.79 0.60 15.84
N ILE A 317 -26.87 0.62 16.80
CA ILE A 317 -27.19 0.54 18.24
C ILE A 317 -28.02 1.76 18.66
N ILE A 318 -27.58 2.98 18.35
CA ILE A 318 -28.28 4.20 18.79
C ILE A 318 -29.66 4.32 18.17
N THR A 319 -29.79 4.02 16.87
CA THR A 319 -31.06 4.14 16.15
C THR A 319 -32.15 3.23 16.70
N TYR A 320 -31.77 2.05 17.16
CA TYR A 320 -32.68 1.00 17.60
C TYR A 320 -32.38 0.57 19.04
N LEU A 321 -32.03 1.53 19.90
CA LEU A 321 -31.48 1.24 21.23
C LEU A 321 -32.45 0.41 22.07
N GLU A 322 -33.73 0.77 22.07
CA GLU A 322 -34.76 0.05 22.81
C GLU A 322 -34.99 -1.34 22.22
N GLU A 323 -35.02 -1.46 20.89
CA GLU A 323 -35.16 -2.77 20.23
C GLU A 323 -33.95 -3.68 20.47
N HIS A 324 -32.74 -3.13 20.64
CA HIS A 324 -31.58 -3.92 21.06
C HIS A 324 -31.71 -4.38 22.52
N ARG A 325 -32.31 -3.58 23.40
CA ARG A 325 -32.60 -4.00 24.78
C ARG A 325 -33.65 -5.11 24.80
N GLU A 326 -34.74 -4.96 24.06
CA GLU A 326 -35.78 -5.98 23.89
C GLU A 326 -35.23 -7.27 23.26
N PHE A 327 -34.35 -7.14 22.27
CA PHE A 327 -33.65 -8.28 21.67
C PHE A 327 -32.87 -9.08 22.71
N MET A 328 -32.19 -8.42 23.65
CA MET A 328 -31.46 -9.14 24.71
C MET A 328 -32.40 -9.85 25.70
N VAL A 329 -33.60 -9.31 25.94
CA VAL A 329 -34.65 -10.00 26.71
C VAL A 329 -35.12 -11.25 25.94
N PHE A 330 -35.40 -11.10 24.64
CA PHE A 330 -35.75 -12.22 23.77
C PHE A 330 -34.68 -13.33 23.78
N VAL A 331 -33.40 -12.96 23.66
CA VAL A 331 -32.27 -13.92 23.72
C VAL A 331 -32.25 -14.66 25.07
N LYS A 332 -32.46 -13.95 26.18
CA LYS A 332 -32.52 -14.55 27.51
C LYS A 332 -33.66 -15.57 27.60
N ASP A 333 -34.87 -15.18 27.22
CA ASP A 333 -36.07 -16.00 27.39
C ASP A 333 -36.06 -17.27 26.54
N ASN A 334 -35.42 -17.23 25.36
CA ASN A 334 -35.30 -18.37 24.45
C ASN A 334 -34.21 -19.37 24.84
N LYS A 335 -33.41 -19.10 25.88
CA LYS A 335 -32.41 -20.04 26.38
C LYS A 335 -33.03 -21.05 27.33
N GLN A 336 -32.58 -22.30 27.26
CA GLN A 336 -33.02 -23.39 28.15
C GLN A 336 -32.92 -23.01 29.64
N LYS A 337 -31.85 -22.31 30.03
CA LYS A 337 -31.63 -21.88 31.42
C LYS A 337 -32.17 -20.48 31.73
N GLN A 338 -32.69 -19.77 30.73
CA GLN A 338 -33.14 -18.38 30.84
C GLN A 338 -32.11 -17.43 31.48
N MET A 339 -30.83 -17.72 31.24
CA MET A 339 -29.71 -16.91 31.72
C MET A 339 -28.84 -16.50 30.53
N LEU A 340 -28.40 -15.25 30.58
CA LEU A 340 -27.41 -14.75 29.64
C LEU A 340 -26.03 -15.31 29.98
N ASN A 341 -25.17 -15.44 28.98
CA ASN A 341 -23.75 -15.67 29.23
C ASN A 341 -23.03 -14.35 29.50
N HIS A 342 -21.79 -14.43 29.95
CA HIS A 342 -20.99 -13.26 30.31
C HIS A 342 -20.87 -12.21 29.19
N LEU A 343 -20.72 -12.63 27.93
CA LEU A 343 -20.62 -11.72 26.79
C LEU A 343 -21.95 -11.01 26.53
N GLU A 344 -23.07 -11.72 26.63
CA GLU A 344 -24.41 -11.15 26.46
C GLU A 344 -24.78 -10.22 27.63
N GLU A 345 -24.40 -10.56 28.86
CA GLU A 345 -24.55 -9.67 30.01
C GLU A 345 -23.78 -8.37 29.81
N ASN A 346 -22.56 -8.44 29.25
CA ASN A 346 -21.79 -7.25 28.88
C ASN A 346 -22.52 -6.40 27.83
N ILE A 347 -23.15 -7.02 26.83
CA ILE A 347 -23.97 -6.29 25.85
C ILE A 347 -25.10 -5.56 26.58
N VAL A 348 -25.84 -6.23 27.46
CA VAL A 348 -26.92 -5.61 28.25
C VAL A 348 -26.38 -4.44 29.09
N LYS A 349 -25.29 -4.64 29.83
CA LYS A 349 -24.64 -3.56 30.60
C LYS A 349 -24.33 -2.35 29.73
N GLY A 350 -23.75 -2.57 28.55
CA GLY A 350 -23.43 -1.50 27.60
C GLY A 350 -24.65 -0.74 27.09
N LEU A 351 -25.72 -1.46 26.74
CA LEU A 351 -26.99 -0.88 26.24
C LEU A 351 -27.73 -0.03 27.29
N HIS A 352 -27.47 -0.30 28.58
CA HIS A 352 -28.09 0.42 29.69
C HIS A 352 -27.18 1.46 30.35
N CYS A 353 -25.90 1.54 29.99
CA CYS A 353 -24.95 2.50 30.55
C CYS A 353 -24.99 3.85 29.78
N PRO A 354 -25.47 4.95 30.40
CA PRO A 354 -25.58 6.24 29.72
C PRO A 354 -24.24 6.76 29.17
N GLN A 355 -23.13 6.49 29.86
CA GLN A 355 -21.80 6.94 29.49
C GLN A 355 -21.23 6.15 28.30
N THR A 356 -21.51 4.85 28.23
CA THR A 356 -21.20 4.03 27.05
C THR A 356 -22.02 4.49 25.85
N ILE A 357 -23.31 4.76 26.03
CA ILE A 357 -24.17 5.30 24.96
C ILE A 357 -23.66 6.66 24.49
N SER A 358 -23.28 7.56 25.40
CA SER A 358 -22.73 8.88 25.07
C SER A 358 -21.43 8.79 24.25
N GLN A 359 -20.56 7.81 24.56
CA GLN A 359 -19.37 7.54 23.75
C GLN A 359 -19.74 7.09 22.33
N ILE A 360 -20.70 6.18 22.19
CA ILE A 360 -21.16 5.70 20.88
C ILE A 360 -21.75 6.86 20.08
N ILE A 361 -22.60 7.71 20.68
CA ILE A 361 -23.17 8.90 20.04
C ILE A 361 -22.05 9.83 19.53
N THR A 362 -21.05 10.11 20.37
CA THR A 362 -19.92 10.98 19.99
C THR A 362 -19.17 10.43 18.77
N LEU A 363 -18.87 9.13 18.78
CA LEU A 363 -18.21 8.45 17.66
C LEU A 363 -19.05 8.52 16.38
N VAL A 364 -20.35 8.23 16.49
CA VAL A 364 -21.29 8.23 15.36
C VAL A 364 -21.41 9.62 14.75
N LEU A 365 -21.64 10.65 15.56
CA LEU A 365 -21.73 12.04 15.11
C LEU A 365 -20.44 12.50 14.41
N PHE A 366 -19.27 12.26 15.01
CA PHE A 366 -17.99 12.63 14.39
C PHE A 366 -17.78 11.90 13.06
N CYS A 367 -18.06 10.59 13.02
CA CYS A 367 -17.87 9.82 11.82
C CYS A 367 -18.84 10.20 10.71
N MET A 368 -20.09 10.58 11.02
CA MET A 368 -21.03 11.12 10.04
C MET A 368 -20.64 12.52 9.56
N ALA A 369 -20.26 13.41 10.48
CA ALA A 369 -19.96 14.81 10.18
C ALA A 369 -18.65 14.99 9.41
N VAL A 370 -17.64 14.16 9.68
CA VAL A 370 -16.28 14.36 9.15
C VAL A 370 -15.80 13.18 8.33
N MET A 371 -15.78 11.98 8.93
CA MET A 371 -15.10 10.83 8.30
C MET A 371 -15.83 10.31 7.07
N HIS A 372 -17.16 10.24 7.09
CA HIS A 372 -17.94 9.76 5.97
C HIS A 372 -17.83 10.68 4.74
N PRO A 373 -18.04 12.01 4.84
CA PRO A 373 -17.78 12.94 3.73
C PRO A 373 -16.32 12.91 3.26
N TYR A 374 -15.37 12.80 4.19
CA TYR A 374 -13.96 12.65 3.85
C TYR A 374 -13.72 11.39 3.01
N THR A 375 -14.27 10.25 3.42
CA THR A 375 -14.18 8.98 2.70
C THR A 375 -14.80 9.07 1.32
N LEU A 376 -15.97 9.70 1.19
CA LEU A 376 -16.58 9.92 -0.12
C LEU A 376 -15.69 10.77 -1.02
N HIS A 377 -15.14 11.87 -0.53
CA HIS A 377 -14.27 12.73 -1.33
C HIS A 377 -13.04 12.02 -1.88
N VAL A 378 -12.44 11.10 -1.11
CA VAL A 378 -11.20 10.45 -1.52
C VAL A 378 -11.37 9.08 -2.19
N ARG A 379 -12.57 8.48 -2.13
CA ARG A 379 -12.83 7.09 -2.58
C ARG A 379 -14.20 6.82 -3.20
N ALA A 380 -15.07 7.82 -3.36
CA ALA A 380 -16.35 7.59 -4.05
C ALA A 380 -16.12 7.24 -5.53
N PRO A 381 -17.09 6.58 -6.18
CA PRO A 381 -17.09 6.47 -7.64
C PRO A 381 -16.87 7.84 -8.30
N GLY A 382 -15.99 7.91 -9.29
CA GLY A 382 -15.57 9.16 -9.93
C GLY A 382 -14.28 9.78 -9.37
N THR A 383 -13.72 9.25 -8.28
CA THR A 383 -12.44 9.71 -7.71
C THR A 383 -11.24 8.89 -8.20
N GLU A 384 -11.37 8.08 -9.25
CA GLU A 384 -10.32 7.16 -9.72
C GLU A 384 -9.09 7.91 -10.23
N ASN A 385 -9.28 9.13 -10.73
CA ASN A 385 -8.21 10.00 -11.21
C ASN A 385 -7.71 10.99 -10.14
N LEU A 386 -8.22 10.91 -8.91
CA LEU A 386 -7.80 11.80 -7.83
C LEU A 386 -6.36 11.51 -7.44
N ASN A 387 -5.49 12.49 -7.66
CA ASN A 387 -4.10 12.40 -7.23
C ASN A 387 -4.00 12.72 -5.74
N MET A 388 -3.37 11.82 -4.99
CA MET A 388 -3.16 11.98 -3.56
C MET A 388 -2.30 13.20 -3.21
N LEU A 389 -1.42 13.65 -4.12
CA LEU A 389 -0.62 14.86 -3.93
C LEU A 389 -1.47 16.15 -3.99
N ASP A 390 -2.62 16.09 -4.66
CA ASP A 390 -3.53 17.24 -4.81
C ASP A 390 -4.47 17.38 -3.60
N LEU A 391 -4.46 16.41 -2.67
CA LEU A 391 -5.29 16.45 -1.47
C LEU A 391 -4.76 17.38 -0.37
N GLY A 392 -3.62 18.05 -0.58
CA GLY A 392 -3.06 18.99 0.40
C GLY A 392 -4.06 20.07 0.86
N PRO A 393 -4.62 20.88 -0.06
CA PRO A 393 -5.64 21.87 0.26
C PRO A 393 -6.89 21.28 0.91
N TYR A 394 -7.37 20.13 0.44
CA TYR A 394 -8.54 19.46 1.04
C TYR A 394 -8.25 18.98 2.46
N HIS A 395 -7.08 18.40 2.74
CA HIS A 395 -6.72 18.06 4.11
C HIS A 395 -6.60 19.29 5.03
N ALA A 396 -6.21 20.45 4.49
CA ALA A 396 -6.23 21.70 5.24
C ALA A 396 -7.66 22.13 5.59
N SER A 397 -8.62 21.99 4.66
CA SER A 397 -10.03 22.29 4.93
C SER A 397 -10.64 21.31 5.95
N VAL A 398 -10.31 20.01 5.88
CA VAL A 398 -10.71 19.01 6.88
C VAL A 398 -10.23 19.40 8.28
N LYS A 399 -8.96 19.81 8.42
CA LYS A 399 -8.41 20.29 9.70
C LYS A 399 -9.11 21.57 10.18
N ALA A 400 -9.38 22.51 9.29
CA ALA A 400 -10.10 23.73 9.63
C ALA A 400 -11.52 23.43 10.10
N HIS A 401 -12.22 22.50 9.44
CA HIS A 401 -13.56 22.04 9.83
C HIS A 401 -13.57 21.40 11.22
N MET A 402 -12.65 20.47 11.48
CA MET A 402 -12.52 19.86 12.81
C MET A 402 -12.25 20.90 13.90
N LYS A 403 -11.43 21.92 13.63
CA LYS A 403 -11.19 23.02 14.59
C LYS A 403 -12.47 23.81 14.89
N LYS A 404 -13.35 24.03 13.91
CA LYS A 404 -14.64 24.69 14.12
C LYS A 404 -15.55 23.85 15.04
N LEU A 405 -15.67 22.55 14.76
CA LEU A 405 -16.46 21.63 15.59
C LEU A 405 -15.92 21.49 17.02
N ILE A 406 -14.60 21.56 17.20
CA ILE A 406 -13.98 21.56 18.53
C ILE A 406 -14.29 22.85 19.29
N ALA A 407 -14.28 24.00 18.60
CA ALA A 407 -14.55 25.30 19.20
C ALA A 407 -16.02 25.45 19.60
N ASP A 408 -16.93 24.91 18.78
CA ASP A 408 -18.37 24.90 19.06
C ASP A 408 -19.00 23.59 18.54
N PRO A 409 -19.20 22.58 19.41
CA PRO A 409 -19.86 21.34 19.04
C PRO A 409 -21.39 21.46 19.05
N GLY A 410 -21.96 22.54 19.61
CA GLY A 410 -23.40 22.72 19.77
C GLY A 410 -24.23 22.48 18.50
N PRO A 411 -23.79 22.96 17.32
CA PRO A 411 -24.48 22.70 16.05
C PRO A 411 -24.69 21.22 15.73
N LEU A 412 -23.83 20.30 16.19
CA LEU A 412 -23.99 18.85 15.95
C LEU A 412 -25.29 18.29 16.53
N PHE A 413 -25.79 18.92 17.60
CA PHE A 413 -27.00 18.54 18.33
C PHE A 413 -28.21 19.38 17.96
N SER A 414 -28.06 20.31 17.00
CA SER A 414 -29.15 21.22 16.63
C SER A 414 -30.20 20.52 15.77
N SER A 415 -31.44 20.46 16.25
CA SER A 415 -32.61 19.99 15.48
C SER A 415 -33.00 20.91 14.31
N SER A 416 -32.23 21.97 14.04
CA SER A 416 -32.46 22.84 12.89
C SER A 416 -32.29 22.07 11.58
N PRO A 417 -33.24 22.16 10.62
CA PRO A 417 -33.17 21.44 9.36
C PRO A 417 -31.99 21.86 8.48
N ASN A 418 -31.29 22.96 8.82
CA ASN A 418 -30.11 23.45 8.11
C ASN A 418 -28.80 23.27 8.89
N SER A 419 -28.81 22.60 10.06
CA SER A 419 -27.61 22.41 10.89
C SER A 419 -26.48 21.71 10.12
N TYR A 420 -26.83 20.79 9.22
CA TYR A 420 -25.90 20.08 8.34
C TYR A 420 -24.95 21.00 7.55
N LYS A 421 -25.38 22.22 7.18
CA LYS A 421 -24.57 23.15 6.38
C LYS A 421 -23.31 23.62 7.10
N ILE A 422 -23.33 23.62 8.43
CA ILE A 422 -22.21 24.06 9.26
C ILE A 422 -21.56 22.91 10.03
N THR A 423 -22.25 21.77 10.19
CA THR A 423 -21.72 20.59 10.90
C THR A 423 -21.04 19.58 9.97
N MET A 424 -21.56 19.38 8.76
CA MET A 424 -21.04 18.39 7.83
C MET A 424 -19.87 18.97 7.05
N LEU A 425 -18.80 18.18 6.91
CA LEU A 425 -17.57 18.59 6.22
C LEU A 425 -17.80 19.01 4.77
N ASP A 426 -18.75 18.39 4.08
CA ASP A 426 -19.15 18.70 2.71
C ASP A 426 -20.39 19.60 2.60
N GLY A 427 -20.94 20.02 3.74
CA GLY A 427 -22.17 20.82 3.83
C GLY A 427 -23.41 20.13 3.25
N ARG A 428 -23.39 18.81 3.04
CA ARG A 428 -24.53 18.04 2.54
C ARG A 428 -25.40 17.55 3.69
N PRO A 429 -26.68 17.21 3.45
CA PRO A 429 -27.53 16.59 4.46
C PRO A 429 -26.90 15.34 5.08
N TRP A 430 -27.29 15.01 6.31
CA TRP A 430 -26.84 13.80 7.00
C TRP A 430 -27.09 12.55 6.15
N SER A 431 -26.06 11.73 5.98
CA SER A 431 -26.13 10.49 5.18
C SER A 431 -27.07 9.44 5.79
N ASP A 432 -27.31 9.53 7.09
CA ASP A 432 -28.19 8.66 7.86
C ASP A 432 -29.00 9.51 8.85
N THR A 433 -30.06 10.14 8.33
CA THR A 433 -30.92 11.04 9.12
C THR A 433 -31.53 10.33 10.32
N LYS A 434 -31.89 9.04 10.18
CA LYS A 434 -32.51 8.27 11.27
C LYS A 434 -31.54 8.08 12.43
N ALA A 435 -30.27 7.76 12.14
CA ALA A 435 -29.24 7.67 13.17
C ALA A 435 -28.90 9.03 13.79
N TRP A 436 -28.86 10.09 12.99
CA TRP A 436 -28.65 11.45 13.50
C TRP A 436 -29.79 11.89 14.42
N ASP A 437 -31.06 11.72 14.01
CA ASP A 437 -32.24 12.02 14.82
C ASP A 437 -32.20 11.27 16.16
N ALA A 438 -31.73 10.02 16.16
CA ALA A 438 -31.58 9.23 17.39
C ALA A 438 -30.41 9.70 18.28
N CYS A 439 -29.37 10.33 17.72
CA CYS A 439 -28.24 10.87 18.48
C CYS A 439 -28.57 12.17 19.22
N ILE A 440 -29.56 12.94 18.75
CA ILE A 440 -29.90 14.27 19.27
C ILE A 440 -31.16 14.28 20.15
N LYS A 441 -31.85 13.15 20.26
CA LYS A 441 -32.92 12.89 21.23
C LYS A 441 -32.30 12.50 22.56
#